data_AF-A0A0F3PYC7-F1
#
_entry.id   AF-A0A0F3PYC7-F1
#
_cell.length_a   1.000
_cell.length_b   1.000
_cell.length_c   1.000
_cell.angle_alpha   90.00
_cell.angle_beta   90.00
_cell.angle_gamma   90.00
#
_symmetry.space_group_name_H-M   'P 1'
#
loop_
_entity.id
_entity.type
_entity.pdbx_description
1 polymer ?
#
loop_
_entity_poly.entity_id
_entity_poly.type
_entity_poly.pdbx_seq_one_letter_code
_entity_poly.pdbx_strand_id
1 'polypeptide(L)'
;MDYSPAFSKIRDFSIRESNGETKAVYPYLKDGKSVKLESHKFDWNTPDPRIGFKDNMLVAMEGSVGYGIGGARVELEIGYERFKTKGIRDSGSKEDEADTVYLLAKELAYDVVTGQTDNLAAALAKTSGKDIVQFAKAVEISAPKIDEKVCRTKAQSGKKYGAYTDKGSAKSSDNNTALCGDDGGSTHTSGGNDSPQVFRDFVSKTLLGDGSKNWPTSIKGGSAAEPKQNDNAKAVAGDLTKLTPEEKTIVAGLLAKTIEGGEVVEIRAVSSTSVMVNACYDLLSEGLGVVPYACVGLGGNFVGVVDGHITPKLAYRLKAGLSYQLSPEISAFAGGFYHRVVGDGVYDDLPAQRLVDDTSPAGRTKDTAIANFSMAYVGGEFGVRFAF
;
A
#
# COMPACT_ATOMS: atom_id res chain seq x y z
N MET A 1 34.98 -11.80 -16.11
CA MET A 1 33.53 -11.91 -16.36
C MET A 1 33.08 -13.20 -15.72
N ASP A 2 32.01 -13.14 -14.95
CA ASP A 2 31.51 -14.28 -14.21
C ASP A 2 29.98 -14.30 -14.16
N TYR A 3 29.47 -15.50 -13.92
CA TYR A 3 28.06 -15.80 -13.76
C TYR A 3 27.77 -16.07 -12.29
N SER A 4 26.82 -15.32 -11.72
CA SER A 4 26.67 -15.21 -10.28
C SER A 4 25.23 -15.44 -9.77
N PRO A 5 24.66 -16.67 -9.88
CA PRO A 5 23.30 -16.95 -9.43
C PRO A 5 23.12 -16.62 -7.94
N ALA A 6 22.07 -15.85 -7.62
CA ALA A 6 21.85 -15.26 -6.30
C ALA A 6 20.50 -15.64 -5.70
N PHE A 7 20.53 -16.09 -4.44
CA PHE A 7 19.36 -16.32 -3.59
C PHE A 7 19.04 -15.06 -2.79
N SER A 8 17.79 -14.62 -2.88
CA SER A 8 17.33 -13.40 -2.25
C SER A 8 17.21 -13.57 -0.74
N LYS A 9 17.75 -12.62 0.02
CA LYS A 9 17.49 -12.43 1.45
C LYS A 9 16.90 -11.04 1.71
N ILE A 10 16.01 -10.58 0.82
CA ILE A 10 15.19 -9.39 1.07
C ILE A 10 14.14 -9.72 2.13
N ARG A 11 14.13 -8.96 3.23
CA ARG A 11 13.28 -9.22 4.40
C ARG A 11 12.56 -7.97 4.86
N ASP A 12 11.47 -8.20 5.57
CA ASP A 12 10.68 -7.19 6.29
C ASP A 12 10.20 -6.06 5.37
N PHE A 13 9.83 -6.43 4.13
CA PHE A 13 9.36 -5.49 3.13
C PHE A 13 8.02 -4.88 3.55
N SER A 14 7.98 -3.56 3.59
CA SER A 14 6.78 -2.77 3.79
C SER A 14 6.83 -1.53 2.90
N ILE A 15 5.67 -0.97 2.58
CA ILE A 15 5.55 0.24 1.78
C ILE A 15 4.41 1.10 2.31
N ARG A 16 4.59 2.42 2.27
CA ARG A 16 3.60 3.42 2.70
C ARG A 16 3.79 4.71 1.93
N GLU A 17 2.78 5.57 1.94
CA GLU A 17 2.88 6.94 1.43
C GLU A 17 3.90 7.75 2.22
N SER A 18 4.54 8.71 1.56
CA SER A 18 5.56 9.56 2.20
C SER A 18 5.00 10.50 3.27
N ASN A 19 3.69 10.75 3.27
CA ASN A 19 3.00 11.49 4.35
C ASN A 19 2.78 10.64 5.62
N GLY A 20 2.97 9.31 5.55
CA GLY A 20 2.73 8.39 6.65
C GLY A 20 1.24 8.10 6.95
N GLU A 21 0.31 8.46 6.07
CA GLU A 21 -1.13 8.27 6.28
C GLU A 21 -1.61 6.85 5.95
N THR A 22 -0.80 6.04 5.24
CA THR A 22 -1.15 4.66 4.91
C THR A 22 -1.37 3.83 6.16
N LYS A 23 -2.55 3.22 6.25
CA LYS A 23 -2.92 2.27 7.31
C LYS A 23 -2.74 0.82 6.90
N ALA A 24 -2.96 0.52 5.62
CA ALA A 24 -2.80 -0.82 5.08
C ALA A 24 -2.50 -0.79 3.58
N VAL A 25 -1.84 -1.84 3.11
CA VAL A 25 -1.54 -2.08 1.71
C VAL A 25 -2.49 -3.14 1.15
N TYR A 26 -3.12 -2.88 0.02
CA TYR A 26 -4.07 -3.82 -0.60
C TYR A 26 -3.62 -4.21 -2.01
N PRO A 27 -3.54 -5.52 -2.34
CA PRO A 27 -3.11 -5.96 -3.65
C PRO A 27 -4.23 -5.81 -4.68
N TYR A 28 -3.86 -5.66 -5.94
CA TYR A 28 -4.81 -5.62 -7.06
C TYR A 28 -5.54 -6.97 -7.26
N LEU A 29 -6.78 -6.92 -7.74
CA LEU A 29 -7.58 -8.09 -8.08
C LEU A 29 -7.18 -8.62 -9.46
N LYS A 30 -6.76 -9.88 -9.50
CA LYS A 30 -6.42 -10.57 -10.75
C LYS A 30 -7.71 -10.91 -11.50
N ASP A 31 -8.11 -10.06 -12.45
CA ASP A 31 -9.34 -10.22 -13.23
C ASP A 31 -9.10 -10.55 -14.72
N GLY A 32 -7.84 -10.75 -15.11
CA GLY A 32 -7.43 -11.10 -16.48
C GLY A 32 -7.60 -9.98 -17.50
N LYS A 33 -7.85 -8.74 -17.06
CA LYS A 33 -7.92 -7.54 -17.91
C LYS A 33 -6.69 -6.66 -17.66
N SER A 34 -6.42 -5.72 -18.57
CA SER A 34 -5.38 -4.72 -18.37
C SER A 34 -5.59 -3.99 -17.05
N VAL A 35 -4.50 -3.74 -16.30
CA VAL A 35 -4.56 -3.04 -15.02
C VAL A 35 -5.24 -1.68 -15.19
N LYS A 36 -6.30 -1.45 -14.42
CA LYS A 36 -6.98 -0.15 -14.31
C LYS A 36 -6.97 0.26 -12.86
N LEU A 37 -6.34 1.38 -12.55
CA LEU A 37 -6.20 1.89 -11.18
C LEU A 37 -7.52 2.51 -10.69
N GLU A 38 -8.54 1.67 -10.57
CA GLU A 38 -9.86 2.00 -10.07
C GLU A 38 -10.02 1.41 -8.66
N SER A 39 -10.59 2.20 -7.74
CA SER A 39 -10.69 1.83 -6.32
C SER A 39 -11.35 0.46 -6.02
N HIS A 40 -12.30 0.01 -6.85
CA HIS A 40 -12.98 -1.28 -6.69
C HIS A 40 -12.22 -2.49 -7.25
N LYS A 41 -11.06 -2.26 -7.88
CA LYS A 41 -10.20 -3.30 -8.46
C LYS A 41 -9.14 -3.82 -7.48
N PHE A 42 -9.17 -3.38 -6.23
CA PHE A 42 -8.27 -3.85 -5.18
C PHE A 42 -8.95 -4.86 -4.26
N ASP A 43 -8.17 -5.81 -3.76
CA ASP A 43 -8.64 -6.82 -2.84
C ASP A 43 -8.62 -6.31 -1.40
N TRP A 44 -9.69 -5.61 -1.05
CA TRP A 44 -9.92 -5.10 0.30
C TRP A 44 -9.99 -6.21 1.38
N ASN A 45 -10.08 -7.50 1.02
CA ASN A 45 -10.12 -8.58 2.00
C ASN A 45 -8.73 -9.10 2.42
N THR A 46 -7.67 -8.69 1.71
CA THR A 46 -6.30 -9.12 1.97
C THR A 46 -5.41 -7.92 2.31
N PRO A 47 -5.60 -7.28 3.48
CA PRO A 47 -4.72 -6.20 3.92
C PRO A 47 -3.30 -6.72 4.20
N ASP A 48 -2.31 -5.88 3.93
CA ASP A 48 -0.89 -6.09 4.17
C ASP A 48 -0.37 -7.46 3.70
N PRO A 49 -0.51 -7.76 2.39
CA PRO A 49 -0.02 -9.01 1.84
C PRO A 49 1.51 -9.09 2.02
N ARG A 50 2.01 -10.30 2.29
CA ARG A 50 3.45 -10.51 2.36
C ARG A 50 4.08 -10.38 0.96
N ILE A 51 4.77 -9.27 0.72
CA ILE A 51 5.52 -9.03 -0.51
C ILE A 51 6.86 -9.76 -0.42
N GLY A 52 7.01 -10.82 -1.21
CA GLY A 52 8.23 -11.63 -1.28
C GLY A 52 8.94 -11.48 -2.62
N PHE A 53 10.22 -11.88 -2.68
CA PHE A 53 11.02 -11.83 -3.89
C PHE A 53 11.58 -13.21 -4.24
N LYS A 54 11.67 -13.50 -5.54
CA LYS A 54 12.26 -14.71 -6.12
C LYS A 54 13.78 -14.61 -6.13
N ASP A 55 14.40 -15.78 -6.16
CA ASP A 55 15.83 -15.91 -6.39
C ASP A 55 16.17 -15.55 -7.84
N ASN A 56 17.34 -14.95 -8.04
CA ASN A 56 17.85 -14.54 -9.34
C ASN A 56 18.86 -15.57 -9.85
N MET A 57 18.36 -16.59 -10.54
CA MET A 57 19.18 -17.67 -11.09
C MET A 57 19.58 -17.45 -12.55
N LEU A 58 19.39 -16.27 -13.16
CA LEU A 58 19.63 -16.08 -14.61
C LEU A 58 20.22 -14.72 -14.97
N VAL A 59 19.82 -13.64 -14.30
CA VAL A 59 20.18 -12.26 -14.66
C VAL A 59 21.15 -11.70 -13.64
N ALA A 60 22.28 -12.39 -13.47
CA ALA A 60 23.38 -11.95 -12.61
C ALA A 60 24.67 -11.99 -13.42
N MET A 61 25.09 -10.82 -13.87
CA MET A 61 26.32 -10.65 -14.66
C MET A 61 27.25 -9.74 -13.88
N GLU A 62 28.48 -10.21 -13.71
CA GLU A 62 29.52 -9.48 -13.02
C GLU A 62 30.75 -9.35 -13.92
N GLY A 63 31.31 -8.14 -13.88
CA GLY A 63 32.55 -7.80 -14.55
C GLY A 63 33.49 -7.16 -13.55
N SER A 64 34.69 -7.71 -13.42
CA SER A 64 35.74 -7.12 -12.60
C SER A 64 37.01 -6.86 -13.42
N VAL A 65 37.71 -5.79 -13.04
CA VAL A 65 39.05 -5.45 -13.52
C VAL A 65 39.90 -5.13 -12.31
N GLY A 66 41.13 -5.62 -12.27
CA GLY A 66 41.95 -5.49 -11.07
C GLY A 66 43.44 -5.60 -11.34
N TYR A 67 44.19 -5.40 -10.27
CA TYR A 67 45.64 -5.51 -10.24
C TYR A 67 46.07 -6.40 -9.09
N GLY A 68 46.98 -7.33 -9.35
CA GLY A 68 47.49 -8.27 -8.37
C GLY A 68 49.00 -8.17 -8.21
N ILE A 69 49.48 -8.28 -6.97
CA ILE A 69 50.91 -8.44 -6.65
C ILE A 69 51.04 -9.61 -5.68
N GLY A 70 51.75 -10.66 -6.10
CA GLY A 70 51.90 -11.88 -5.31
C GLY A 70 50.53 -12.53 -5.06
N GLY A 71 50.23 -12.84 -3.79
CA GLY A 71 48.93 -13.40 -3.39
C GLY A 71 47.84 -12.35 -3.17
N ALA A 72 48.13 -11.04 -3.21
CA ALA A 72 47.14 -9.99 -2.98
C ALA A 72 46.60 -9.43 -4.29
N ARG A 73 45.29 -9.17 -4.37
CA ARG A 73 44.65 -8.51 -5.53
C ARG A 73 43.68 -7.43 -5.09
N VAL A 74 43.57 -6.37 -5.88
CA VAL A 74 42.51 -5.36 -5.77
C VAL A 74 41.70 -5.39 -7.06
N GLU A 75 40.39 -5.56 -6.95
CA GLU A 75 39.47 -5.68 -8.08
C GLU A 75 38.35 -4.64 -7.96
N LEU A 76 38.14 -3.85 -9.02
CA LEU A 76 36.91 -3.08 -9.20
C LEU A 76 35.89 -3.96 -9.90
N GLU A 77 34.76 -4.19 -9.26
CA GLU A 77 33.70 -5.08 -9.71
C GLU A 77 32.39 -4.31 -9.91
N ILE A 78 31.71 -4.58 -11.02
CA ILE A 78 30.38 -4.09 -11.32
C ILE A 78 29.47 -5.29 -11.50
N GLY A 79 28.37 -5.32 -10.75
CA GLY A 79 27.36 -6.37 -10.80
C GLY A 79 25.97 -5.81 -11.04
N TYR A 80 25.11 -6.62 -11.65
CA TYR A 80 23.68 -6.34 -11.75
C TYR A 80 22.87 -7.55 -11.32
N GLU A 81 21.95 -7.36 -10.38
CA GLU A 81 21.01 -8.37 -9.91
C GLU A 81 19.57 -7.86 -9.95
N ARG A 82 18.63 -8.75 -10.30
CA ARG A 82 17.20 -8.44 -10.35
C ARG A 82 16.38 -9.52 -9.66
N PHE A 83 15.76 -9.17 -8.53
CA PHE A 83 14.91 -10.06 -7.74
C PHE A 83 13.44 -9.75 -8.00
N LYS A 84 12.78 -10.56 -8.83
CA LYS A 84 11.37 -10.37 -9.19
C LYS A 84 10.45 -10.63 -8.01
N THR A 85 9.31 -9.93 -7.95
CA THR A 85 8.30 -10.14 -6.91
C THR A 85 7.65 -11.52 -7.05
N LYS A 86 7.33 -12.15 -5.91
CA LYS A 86 6.57 -13.39 -5.86
C LYS A 86 5.08 -13.07 -6.02
N GLY A 87 4.40 -13.81 -6.89
CA GLY A 87 2.94 -13.69 -7.01
C GLY A 87 2.25 -14.05 -5.70
N ILE A 88 1.22 -13.28 -5.33
CA ILE A 88 0.51 -13.41 -4.05
C ILE A 88 -0.37 -14.66 -4.04
N ARG A 89 -0.95 -15.03 -5.19
CA ARG A 89 -2.05 -16.00 -5.27
C ARG A 89 -1.72 -17.34 -5.93
N ASP A 90 -0.51 -17.54 -6.45
CA ASP A 90 -0.21 -18.80 -7.12
C ASP A 90 1.29 -19.10 -7.18
N SER A 91 1.70 -20.26 -6.68
CA SER A 91 3.10 -20.70 -6.61
C SER A 91 3.63 -21.27 -7.94
N GLY A 92 2.84 -21.24 -9.03
CA GLY A 92 3.18 -21.94 -10.27
C GLY A 92 2.75 -21.31 -11.60
N SER A 93 1.93 -20.25 -11.64
CA SER A 93 1.55 -19.59 -12.90
C SER A 93 2.48 -18.41 -13.25
N LYS A 94 2.52 -18.04 -14.54
CA LYS A 94 3.30 -16.89 -15.03
C LYS A 94 2.90 -15.64 -14.24
N GLU A 95 3.91 -14.86 -13.83
CA GLU A 95 3.72 -13.56 -13.16
C GLU A 95 2.79 -12.70 -14.02
N ASP A 96 1.69 -12.26 -13.42
CA ASP A 96 0.74 -11.35 -14.05
C ASP A 96 1.03 -9.93 -13.53
N GLU A 97 0.90 -8.91 -14.36
CA GLU A 97 1.19 -7.52 -13.98
C GLU A 97 0.37 -7.10 -12.75
N ALA A 98 -0.85 -7.63 -12.64
CA ALA A 98 -1.74 -7.47 -11.48
C ALA A 98 -1.12 -7.88 -10.13
N ASP A 99 -0.22 -8.87 -10.10
CA ASP A 99 0.39 -9.36 -8.84
C ASP A 99 1.46 -8.39 -8.29
N THR A 100 1.74 -7.30 -9.01
CA THR A 100 2.77 -6.30 -8.67
C THR A 100 2.20 -4.95 -8.22
N VAL A 101 0.88 -4.78 -8.27
CA VAL A 101 0.20 -3.49 -8.06
C VAL A 101 -0.47 -3.46 -6.69
N TYR A 102 -0.17 -2.42 -5.91
CA TYR A 102 -0.60 -2.27 -4.53
C TYR A 102 -1.20 -0.89 -4.27
N LEU A 103 -2.39 -0.84 -3.69
CA LEU A 103 -3.01 0.39 -3.18
C LEU A 103 -2.54 0.66 -1.75
N LEU A 104 -2.08 1.88 -1.52
CA LEU A 104 -1.78 2.43 -0.21
C LEU A 104 -3.05 3.09 0.33
N ALA A 105 -3.79 2.36 1.17
CA ALA A 105 -5.08 2.82 1.67
C ALA A 105 -4.94 3.52 3.02
N LYS A 106 -5.84 4.49 3.24
CA LYS A 106 -5.89 5.36 4.41
C LYS A 106 -6.97 4.93 5.41
N GLU A 107 -7.16 5.76 6.42
CA GLU A 107 -7.91 5.47 7.66
C GLU A 107 -9.38 5.14 7.43
N LEU A 108 -10.15 5.94 6.68
CA LEU A 108 -11.58 5.71 6.47
C LEU A 108 -11.85 4.40 5.74
N ALA A 109 -11.15 4.13 4.64
CA ALA A 109 -11.30 2.89 3.88
C ALA A 109 -10.91 1.67 4.73
N TYR A 110 -9.79 1.74 5.45
CA TYR A 110 -9.32 0.68 6.34
C TYR A 110 -10.32 0.40 7.49
N ASP A 111 -10.79 1.44 8.18
CA ASP A 111 -11.66 1.31 9.34
C ASP A 111 -13.05 0.76 8.97
N VAL A 112 -13.58 1.09 7.77
CA VAL A 112 -14.83 0.50 7.27
C VAL A 112 -14.70 -1.00 7.07
N VAL A 113 -13.65 -1.44 6.37
CA VAL A 113 -13.45 -2.85 6.01
C VAL A 113 -13.18 -3.70 7.26
N THR A 114 -12.38 -3.17 8.18
CA THR A 114 -12.05 -3.84 9.45
C THR A 114 -13.16 -3.72 10.51
N GLY A 115 -14.15 -2.86 10.29
CA GLY A 115 -15.28 -2.68 11.20
C GLY A 115 -14.94 -1.89 12.47
N GLN A 116 -13.93 -1.02 12.43
CA GLN A 116 -13.50 -0.20 13.57
C GLN A 116 -14.42 1.01 13.75
N THR A 117 -15.63 0.80 14.30
CA THR A 117 -16.68 1.85 14.38
C THR A 117 -16.22 3.13 15.07
N ASP A 118 -15.50 3.04 16.19
CA ASP A 118 -15.07 4.24 16.94
C ASP A 118 -13.98 5.02 16.22
N ASN A 119 -13.02 4.33 15.59
CA ASN A 119 -11.97 4.97 14.79
C ASN A 119 -12.56 5.61 13.53
N LEU A 120 -13.45 4.88 12.83
CA LEU A 120 -14.18 5.40 11.68
C LEU A 120 -14.98 6.64 12.05
N ALA A 121 -15.70 6.63 13.19
CA ALA A 121 -16.46 7.79 13.65
C ALA A 121 -15.56 8.99 13.93
N ALA A 122 -14.39 8.77 14.53
CA ALA A 122 -13.41 9.83 14.81
C ALA A 122 -12.81 10.40 13.52
N ALA A 123 -12.48 9.56 12.54
CA ALA A 123 -11.95 9.96 11.23
C ALA A 123 -13.02 10.70 10.39
N LEU A 124 -14.26 10.19 10.35
CA LEU A 124 -15.39 10.87 9.71
C LEU A 124 -15.68 12.23 10.34
N ALA A 125 -15.53 12.35 11.67
CA ALA A 125 -15.73 13.63 12.35
C ALA A 125 -14.71 14.71 11.95
N LYS A 126 -13.52 14.32 11.50
CA LYS A 126 -12.49 15.24 10.96
C LYS A 126 -12.73 15.58 9.48
N THR A 127 -13.62 14.84 8.81
CA THR A 127 -13.93 15.04 7.40
C THR A 127 -14.92 16.19 7.24
N SER A 128 -14.72 17.05 6.24
CA SER A 128 -15.61 18.18 6.01
C SER A 128 -17.00 17.71 5.54
N GLY A 129 -18.06 18.45 5.90
CA GLY A 129 -19.41 18.12 5.44
C GLY A 129 -19.53 18.11 3.91
N LYS A 130 -18.75 18.95 3.22
CA LYS A 130 -18.68 18.99 1.76
C LYS A 130 -18.16 17.68 1.17
N ASP A 131 -17.12 17.09 1.77
CA ASP A 131 -16.56 15.82 1.31
C ASP A 131 -17.54 14.67 1.57
N ILE A 132 -18.29 14.72 2.69
CA ILE A 132 -19.36 13.74 2.99
C ILE A 132 -20.50 13.82 1.98
N VAL A 133 -20.87 15.03 1.55
CA VAL A 133 -21.86 15.22 0.47
C VAL A 133 -21.36 14.57 -0.84
N GLN A 134 -20.08 14.74 -1.18
CA GLN A 134 -19.50 14.13 -2.37
C GLN A 134 -19.50 12.61 -2.28
N PHE A 135 -19.11 12.06 -1.14
CA PHE A 135 -19.18 10.63 -0.86
C PHE A 135 -20.61 10.09 -0.99
N ALA A 136 -21.60 10.75 -0.38
CA ALA A 136 -23.00 10.32 -0.47
C ALA A 136 -23.53 10.30 -1.91
N LYS A 137 -23.19 11.31 -2.72
CA LYS A 137 -23.53 11.32 -4.16
C LYS A 137 -22.91 10.14 -4.89
N ALA A 138 -21.67 9.78 -4.57
CA ALA A 138 -21.01 8.63 -5.17
C ALA A 138 -21.66 7.30 -4.75
N VAL A 139 -22.07 7.17 -3.48
CA VAL A 139 -22.83 6.02 -2.97
C VAL A 139 -24.19 5.92 -3.66
N GLU A 140 -24.93 7.02 -3.78
CA GLU A 140 -26.23 7.05 -4.47
C GLU A 140 -26.14 6.53 -5.91
N ILE A 141 -25.11 6.99 -6.65
CA ILE A 141 -24.92 6.64 -8.06
C ILE A 141 -24.42 5.20 -8.22
N SER A 142 -23.42 4.81 -7.43
CA SER A 142 -22.67 3.56 -7.65
C SER A 142 -23.21 2.38 -6.85
N ALA A 143 -23.89 2.64 -5.73
CA ALA A 143 -24.37 1.63 -4.80
C ALA A 143 -25.72 2.04 -4.14
N PRO A 144 -26.81 2.19 -4.91
CA PRO A 144 -28.11 2.66 -4.40
C PRO A 144 -28.66 1.79 -3.26
N LYS A 145 -28.37 0.49 -3.25
CA LYS A 145 -28.74 -0.42 -2.15
C LYS A 145 -28.04 -0.11 -0.83
N ILE A 146 -26.82 0.44 -0.89
CA ILE A 146 -26.07 0.89 0.30
C ILE A 146 -26.61 2.24 0.77
N ASP A 147 -26.90 3.16 -0.16
CA ASP A 147 -27.55 4.44 0.15
C ASP A 147 -28.85 4.23 0.96
N GLU A 148 -29.65 3.22 0.61
CA GLU A 148 -30.90 2.87 1.32
C GLU A 148 -30.71 2.36 2.76
N LYS A 149 -29.49 1.90 3.11
CA LYS A 149 -29.18 1.31 4.41
C LYS A 149 -28.57 2.31 5.39
N VAL A 150 -27.85 3.30 4.88
CA VAL A 150 -27.12 4.29 5.69
C VAL A 150 -28.04 5.45 6.05
N CYS A 151 -27.97 5.91 7.30
CA CYS A 151 -28.87 6.96 7.82
C CYS A 151 -30.34 6.64 7.54
N ARG A 152 -30.72 5.37 7.59
CA ARG A 152 -32.10 4.97 7.36
C ARG A 152 -32.93 5.31 8.59
N THR A 153 -33.83 6.28 8.46
CA THR A 153 -34.75 6.67 9.53
C THR A 153 -35.64 5.50 9.97
N LYS A 154 -36.06 5.54 11.24
CA LYS A 154 -36.84 4.47 11.89
C LYS A 154 -38.24 4.96 12.24
N ALA A 155 -39.17 4.02 12.36
CA ALA A 155 -40.54 4.29 12.83
C ALA A 155 -40.71 3.71 14.25
N GLN A 156 -41.29 4.47 15.18
CA GLN A 156 -41.68 3.95 16.50
C GLN A 156 -43.14 3.46 16.56
N SER A 157 -44.06 4.07 15.79
CA SER A 157 -45.47 3.65 15.73
C SER A 157 -46.13 4.02 14.39
N GLY A 158 -47.06 3.20 13.90
CA GLY A 158 -47.94 3.54 12.77
C GLY A 158 -47.29 3.85 11.42
N LYS A 159 -46.07 3.34 11.14
CA LYS A 159 -45.26 3.65 9.94
C LYS A 159 -44.88 5.13 9.81
N LYS A 160 -44.84 5.90 10.90
CA LYS A 160 -44.35 7.28 10.88
C LYS A 160 -42.85 7.31 11.13
N TYR A 161 -42.10 7.58 10.07
CA TYR A 161 -40.64 7.70 10.09
C TYR A 161 -40.21 9.13 10.40
N GLY A 162 -38.99 9.26 10.93
CA GLY A 162 -38.31 10.55 11.03
C GLY A 162 -38.19 11.24 9.67
N ALA A 163 -38.31 12.56 9.65
CA ALA A 163 -38.15 13.40 8.46
C ALA A 163 -36.90 14.27 8.59
N TYR A 164 -35.93 14.11 7.68
CA TYR A 164 -34.73 14.94 7.68
C TYR A 164 -35.03 16.39 7.35
N THR A 165 -34.40 17.27 8.12
CA THR A 165 -34.51 18.73 8.03
C THR A 165 -33.22 19.37 8.55
N ASP A 166 -33.03 20.67 8.30
CA ASP A 166 -31.83 21.39 8.76
C ASP A 166 -31.87 21.72 10.26
N LYS A 167 -33.02 21.56 10.93
CA LYS A 167 -33.22 21.75 12.37
C LYS A 167 -34.14 20.67 12.92
N GLY A 168 -33.64 19.88 13.87
CA GLY A 168 -34.47 18.93 14.62
C GLY A 168 -35.52 19.63 15.48
N SER A 169 -36.50 18.86 15.95
CA SER A 169 -37.55 19.33 16.87
C SER A 169 -37.65 18.42 18.09
N ALA A 170 -38.48 18.79 19.06
CA ALA A 170 -38.86 17.84 20.08
C ALA A 170 -39.72 16.73 19.45
N LYS A 171 -39.43 15.47 19.78
CA LYS A 171 -40.21 14.31 19.32
C LYS A 171 -41.68 14.33 19.77
N SER A 172 -41.98 15.19 20.74
CA SER A 172 -43.31 15.55 21.21
C SER A 172 -43.92 16.76 20.49
N SER A 173 -43.40 17.17 19.33
CA SER A 173 -43.99 18.25 18.53
C SER A 173 -44.18 17.84 17.07
N ASP A 174 -43.15 17.28 16.45
CA ASP A 174 -43.21 16.73 15.10
C ASP A 174 -42.15 15.61 14.94
N ASN A 175 -42.05 15.04 13.75
CA ASN A 175 -41.14 13.94 13.44
C ASN A 175 -39.83 14.38 12.76
N ASN A 176 -39.53 15.68 12.76
CA ASN A 176 -38.34 16.22 12.13
C ASN A 176 -37.08 15.83 12.89
N THR A 177 -35.99 15.60 12.15
CA THR A 177 -34.70 15.26 12.73
C THR A 177 -33.55 15.82 11.89
N ALA A 178 -32.45 16.14 12.57
CA ALA A 178 -31.16 16.45 11.97
C ALA A 178 -30.11 15.36 12.32
N LEU A 179 -30.54 14.24 12.92
CA LEU A 179 -29.70 13.14 13.35
C LEU A 179 -29.86 11.95 12.40
N CYS A 180 -28.75 11.49 11.83
CA CYS A 180 -28.68 10.32 10.96
C CYS A 180 -29.25 9.06 11.65
N GLY A 181 -30.20 8.39 10.99
CA GLY A 181 -30.80 7.14 11.43
C GLY A 181 -31.76 7.25 12.63
N ASP A 182 -32.19 8.47 12.94
CA ASP A 182 -33.10 8.78 14.04
C ASP A 182 -34.55 8.33 13.76
N ASP A 183 -35.37 8.25 14.81
CA ASP A 183 -36.74 7.76 14.73
C ASP A 183 -37.80 8.86 14.65
N GLY A 184 -38.97 8.52 14.09
CA GLY A 184 -40.20 9.32 14.21
C GLY A 184 -40.80 9.06 15.58
N GLY A 185 -40.96 10.10 16.39
CA GLY A 185 -41.36 9.99 17.79
C GLY A 185 -42.68 9.24 18.02
N SER A 186 -42.90 8.77 19.24
CA SER A 186 -44.04 7.91 19.59
C SER A 186 -45.38 8.63 19.76
N THR A 187 -45.40 9.95 19.97
CA THR A 187 -46.60 10.68 20.40
C THR A 187 -47.28 11.51 19.31
N HIS A 188 -46.60 11.81 18.19
CA HIS A 188 -47.15 12.65 17.11
C HIS A 188 -47.47 11.85 15.85
N THR A 189 -48.76 11.79 15.50
CA THR A 189 -49.26 11.12 14.29
C THR A 189 -49.24 12.02 13.03
N SER A 190 -48.95 13.31 13.20
CA SER A 190 -48.91 14.32 12.13
C SER A 190 -47.46 14.74 11.81
N GLY A 191 -47.11 14.85 10.53
CA GLY A 191 -45.80 15.34 10.08
C GLY A 191 -44.67 14.30 9.92
N GLY A 192 -44.94 13.00 10.11
CA GLY A 192 -44.00 11.93 9.77
C GLY A 192 -44.18 11.42 8.33
N ASN A 193 -43.09 10.94 7.71
CA ASN A 193 -43.16 10.30 6.40
C ASN A 193 -43.72 8.89 6.51
N ASP A 194 -44.45 8.46 5.49
CA ASP A 194 -44.96 7.08 5.36
C ASP A 194 -43.87 6.09 4.87
N SER A 195 -42.73 6.63 4.44
CA SER A 195 -41.53 5.89 4.03
C SER A 195 -40.29 6.38 4.77
N PRO A 196 -39.31 5.49 5.01
CA PRO A 196 -38.03 5.89 5.56
C PRO A 196 -37.30 6.82 4.59
N GLN A 197 -36.65 7.83 5.13
CA GLN A 197 -35.60 8.59 4.46
C GLN A 197 -34.23 7.96 4.71
N VAL A 198 -33.32 8.14 3.75
CA VAL A 198 -32.03 7.41 3.65
C VAL A 198 -30.86 8.38 3.48
N PHE A 199 -29.67 7.91 3.09
CA PHE A 199 -28.45 8.74 3.12
C PHE A 199 -28.52 9.97 2.21
N ARG A 200 -28.99 9.84 0.95
CA ARG A 200 -29.24 11.00 0.06
C ARG A 200 -30.21 12.03 0.65
N ASP A 201 -31.22 11.60 1.41
CA ASP A 201 -32.17 12.52 2.05
C ASP A 201 -31.51 13.27 3.22
N PHE A 202 -30.70 12.56 4.02
CA PHE A 202 -29.90 13.17 5.07
C PHE A 202 -28.99 14.26 4.50
N VAL A 203 -28.25 13.94 3.44
CA VAL A 203 -27.35 14.90 2.80
C VAL A 203 -28.09 16.08 2.18
N SER A 204 -29.17 15.84 1.43
CA SER A 204 -29.92 16.92 0.76
C SER A 204 -30.66 17.83 1.75
N LYS A 205 -31.30 17.27 2.78
CA LYS A 205 -32.20 18.02 3.68
C LYS A 205 -31.54 18.47 4.98
N THR A 206 -30.61 17.67 5.52
CA THR A 206 -29.95 17.97 6.81
C THR A 206 -28.63 18.68 6.60
N LEU A 207 -27.83 18.24 5.61
CA LEU A 207 -26.56 18.89 5.25
C LEU A 207 -26.72 19.98 4.17
N LEU A 208 -27.96 20.29 3.77
CA LEU A 208 -28.32 21.28 2.75
C LEU A 208 -27.73 21.02 1.34
N GLY A 209 -27.21 19.81 1.10
CA GLY A 209 -26.55 19.45 -0.15
C GLY A 209 -25.18 20.10 -0.39
N ASP A 210 -24.70 20.95 0.52
CA ASP A 210 -23.38 21.59 0.47
C ASP A 210 -22.48 21.24 1.67
N GLY A 211 -23.04 20.63 2.72
CA GLY A 211 -22.29 20.23 3.91
C GLY A 211 -22.11 21.33 4.94
N SER A 212 -22.84 22.46 4.81
CA SER A 212 -22.65 23.66 5.65
C SER A 212 -23.24 23.56 7.06
N LYS A 213 -24.13 22.60 7.31
CA LYS A 213 -24.82 22.41 8.60
C LYS A 213 -24.82 20.96 9.04
N ASN A 214 -25.02 20.75 10.34
CA ASN A 214 -25.30 19.46 10.96
C ASN A 214 -24.21 18.38 10.78
N TRP A 215 -23.00 18.73 10.36
CA TRP A 215 -21.86 17.82 10.29
C TRP A 215 -20.66 18.39 11.07
N PRO A 216 -19.93 17.58 11.85
CA PRO A 216 -20.19 16.16 12.19
C PRO A 216 -21.19 15.98 13.33
N THR A 217 -21.68 17.08 13.92
CA THR A 217 -22.63 17.10 15.03
C THR A 217 -23.92 17.78 14.58
N SER A 218 -25.07 17.22 14.95
CA SER A 218 -26.38 17.83 14.71
C SER A 218 -26.51 19.17 15.45
N ILE A 219 -27.29 20.09 14.91
CA ILE A 219 -27.56 21.39 15.52
C ILE A 219 -28.87 21.30 16.30
N LYS A 220 -28.86 21.83 17.54
CA LYS A 220 -30.06 21.92 18.37
C LYS A 220 -31.12 22.77 17.68
N GLY A 221 -32.31 22.20 17.46
CA GLY A 221 -33.48 22.94 17.01
C GLY A 221 -34.53 23.05 18.12
N GLY A 222 -34.97 24.29 18.41
CA GLY A 222 -36.02 24.57 19.40
C GLY A 222 -35.79 23.88 20.75
N SER A 223 -36.80 23.13 21.20
CA SER A 223 -36.80 22.35 22.45
C SER A 223 -36.28 20.92 22.29
N ALA A 224 -35.55 20.59 21.21
CA ALA A 224 -34.92 19.29 21.03
C ALA A 224 -33.87 19.00 22.11
N ALA A 225 -33.58 17.71 22.30
CA ALA A 225 -32.50 17.27 23.18
C ALA A 225 -31.16 17.87 22.74
N GLU A 226 -30.25 18.08 23.69
CA GLU A 226 -28.91 18.57 23.39
C GLU A 226 -28.17 17.58 22.47
N PRO A 227 -27.61 18.04 21.34
CA PRO A 227 -26.79 17.23 20.47
C PRO A 227 -25.62 16.61 21.21
N LYS A 228 -25.31 15.36 20.90
CA LYS A 228 -24.09 14.72 21.42
C LYS A 228 -22.96 15.00 20.46
N GLN A 229 -21.76 15.23 21.00
CA GLN A 229 -20.58 15.46 20.16
C GLN A 229 -20.38 14.33 19.15
N ASN A 230 -20.28 14.73 17.88
CA ASN A 230 -20.09 13.90 16.69
C ASN A 230 -21.20 12.84 16.49
N ASP A 231 -22.42 13.12 16.93
CA ASP A 231 -23.55 12.18 16.82
C ASP A 231 -23.82 11.70 15.39
N ASN A 232 -23.77 12.59 14.39
CA ASN A 232 -23.95 12.24 12.99
C ASN A 232 -22.78 11.42 12.44
N ALA A 233 -21.54 11.78 12.75
CA ALA A 233 -20.39 10.97 12.34
C ALA A 233 -20.42 9.56 12.97
N LYS A 234 -20.82 9.45 14.25
CA LYS A 234 -21.00 8.17 14.94
C LYS A 234 -22.13 7.34 14.35
N ALA A 235 -23.24 7.97 14.00
CA ALA A 235 -24.37 7.29 13.38
C ALA A 235 -24.02 6.75 11.98
N VAL A 236 -23.38 7.58 11.13
CA VAL A 236 -22.89 7.14 9.81
C VAL A 236 -21.89 5.99 9.97
N ALA A 237 -20.88 6.13 10.83
CA ALA A 237 -19.90 5.06 11.07
C ALA A 237 -20.59 3.76 11.52
N GLY A 238 -21.54 3.86 12.45
CA GLY A 238 -22.27 2.72 12.97
C GLY A 238 -23.17 2.03 11.94
N ASP A 239 -23.63 2.72 10.91
CA ASP A 239 -24.36 2.09 9.80
C ASP A 239 -23.40 1.48 8.77
N LEU A 240 -22.30 2.17 8.43
CA LEU A 240 -21.29 1.65 7.50
C LEU A 240 -20.63 0.36 8.00
N THR A 241 -20.32 0.25 9.30
CA THR A 241 -19.70 -0.96 9.85
C THR A 241 -20.67 -2.15 9.99
N LYS A 242 -21.99 -1.93 9.88
CA LYS A 242 -23.02 -2.99 9.88
C LYS A 242 -23.31 -3.56 8.49
N LEU A 243 -22.78 -2.96 7.43
CA LEU A 243 -22.91 -3.48 6.07
C LEU A 243 -22.27 -4.87 5.92
N THR A 244 -22.65 -5.61 4.87
CA THR A 244 -21.98 -6.89 4.58
C THR A 244 -20.52 -6.67 4.19
N PRO A 245 -19.64 -7.69 4.29
CA PRO A 245 -18.26 -7.57 3.84
C PRO A 245 -18.13 -7.04 2.41
N GLU A 246 -18.96 -7.51 1.48
CA GLU A 246 -18.97 -7.08 0.08
C GLU A 246 -19.42 -5.62 -0.07
N GLU A 247 -20.36 -5.16 0.75
CA GLU A 247 -20.78 -3.77 0.75
C GLU A 247 -19.70 -2.86 1.35
N LYS A 248 -18.97 -3.34 2.37
CA LYS A 248 -17.84 -2.61 2.96
C LYS A 248 -16.71 -2.39 1.96
N THR A 249 -16.38 -3.37 1.12
CA THR A 249 -15.33 -3.19 0.10
C THR A 249 -15.72 -2.13 -0.93
N ILE A 250 -17.00 -2.06 -1.32
CA ILE A 250 -17.53 -1.01 -2.19
C ILE A 250 -17.40 0.36 -1.52
N VAL A 251 -17.82 0.47 -0.25
CA VAL A 251 -17.71 1.72 0.51
C VAL A 251 -16.26 2.16 0.66
N ALA A 252 -15.34 1.24 0.96
CA ALA A 252 -13.92 1.53 1.10
C ALA A 252 -13.33 2.12 -0.19
N GLY A 253 -13.67 1.52 -1.34
CA GLY A 253 -13.28 2.07 -2.63
C GLY A 253 -13.85 3.48 -2.87
N LEU A 254 -15.12 3.71 -2.53
CA LEU A 254 -15.74 5.04 -2.66
C LEU A 254 -15.11 6.08 -1.72
N LEU A 255 -14.72 5.70 -0.50
CA LEU A 255 -14.02 6.59 0.45
C LEU A 255 -12.64 6.98 -0.07
N ALA A 256 -11.86 6.01 -0.55
CA ALA A 256 -10.57 6.26 -1.20
C ALA A 256 -10.72 7.18 -2.42
N LYS A 257 -11.75 6.94 -3.24
CA LYS A 257 -12.05 7.72 -4.44
C LYS A 257 -12.47 9.17 -4.19
N THR A 258 -13.25 9.42 -3.13
CA THR A 258 -13.98 10.70 -2.96
C THR A 258 -13.47 11.57 -1.81
N ILE A 259 -12.85 10.98 -0.79
CA ILE A 259 -12.44 11.71 0.42
C ILE A 259 -10.93 11.64 0.61
N GLU A 260 -10.38 10.42 0.66
CA GLU A 260 -9.03 10.20 1.17
C GLU A 260 -7.93 10.36 0.12
N GLY A 261 -8.29 10.11 -1.16
CA GLY A 261 -7.32 9.82 -2.20
C GLY A 261 -6.75 8.41 -2.04
N GLY A 262 -6.23 7.85 -3.13
CA GLY A 262 -5.53 6.57 -3.11
C GLY A 262 -4.28 6.66 -3.97
N GLU A 263 -3.16 6.23 -3.39
CA GLU A 263 -1.89 6.08 -4.11
C GLU A 263 -1.62 4.61 -4.40
N VAL A 264 -1.14 4.34 -5.60
CA VAL A 264 -0.83 3.01 -6.09
C VAL A 264 0.64 2.92 -6.42
N VAL A 265 1.28 1.86 -5.97
CA VAL A 265 2.67 1.55 -6.30
C VAL A 265 2.74 0.22 -7.03
N GLU A 266 3.55 0.19 -8.08
CA GLU A 266 3.85 -1.02 -8.84
C GLU A 266 5.27 -1.50 -8.52
N ILE A 267 5.37 -2.69 -7.93
CA ILE A 267 6.61 -3.29 -7.45
C ILE A 267 6.85 -4.57 -8.24
N ARG A 268 7.54 -4.46 -9.39
CA ARG A 268 7.82 -5.59 -10.30
C ARG A 268 9.04 -6.41 -9.88
N ALA A 269 10.04 -5.75 -9.32
CA ALA A 269 11.28 -6.35 -8.85
C ALA A 269 12.03 -5.38 -7.96
N VAL A 270 12.87 -5.91 -7.08
CA VAL A 270 13.97 -5.13 -6.49
C VAL A 270 15.23 -5.43 -7.31
N SER A 271 15.78 -4.40 -7.93
CA SER A 271 17.02 -4.46 -8.69
C SER A 271 18.17 -3.82 -7.93
N SER A 272 19.37 -4.28 -8.20
CA SER A 272 20.61 -3.82 -7.59
C SER A 272 21.67 -3.74 -8.67
N THR A 273 22.26 -2.55 -8.83
CA THR A 273 23.52 -2.39 -9.55
C THR A 273 24.61 -2.10 -8.53
N SER A 274 25.55 -3.02 -8.35
CA SER A 274 26.65 -2.89 -7.39
C SER A 274 27.91 -2.36 -8.08
N VAL A 275 28.64 -1.50 -7.37
CA VAL A 275 29.98 -1.04 -7.73
C VAL A 275 30.87 -1.23 -6.51
N MET A 276 31.76 -2.22 -6.58
CA MET A 276 32.52 -2.74 -5.44
C MET A 276 34.02 -2.65 -5.68
N VAL A 277 34.76 -2.28 -4.64
CA VAL A 277 36.22 -2.44 -4.60
C VAL A 277 36.52 -3.60 -3.67
N ASN A 278 37.01 -4.70 -4.25
CA ASN A 278 37.33 -5.93 -3.57
C ASN A 278 38.84 -6.01 -3.31
N ALA A 279 39.23 -6.27 -2.06
CA ALA A 279 40.56 -6.72 -1.70
C ALA A 279 40.52 -8.25 -1.54
N CYS A 280 41.27 -8.96 -2.38
CA CYS A 280 41.34 -10.40 -2.41
C CYS A 280 42.72 -10.91 -1.99
N TYR A 281 42.74 -12.09 -1.39
CA TYR A 281 43.96 -12.81 -1.10
C TYR A 281 43.86 -14.26 -1.56
N ASP A 282 44.84 -14.69 -2.34
CA ASP A 282 45.05 -16.05 -2.82
C ASP A 282 45.96 -16.78 -1.83
N LEU A 283 45.41 -17.80 -1.17
CA LEU A 283 46.17 -18.68 -0.29
C LEU A 283 46.93 -19.69 -1.15
N LEU A 284 48.22 -19.46 -1.34
CA LEU A 284 49.09 -20.38 -2.08
C LEU A 284 49.11 -21.75 -1.36
N SER A 285 48.66 -22.79 -2.05
CA SER A 285 48.79 -24.18 -1.61
C SER A 285 49.88 -24.85 -2.44
N GLU A 286 50.88 -25.44 -1.78
CA GLU A 286 51.88 -26.26 -2.47
C GLU A 286 51.21 -27.54 -3.01
N GLY A 287 51.41 -27.86 -4.29
CA GLY A 287 51.22 -29.22 -4.84
C GLY A 287 49.89 -29.56 -5.52
N LEU A 288 48.86 -28.71 -5.48
CA LEU A 288 47.63 -28.87 -6.28
C LEU A 288 47.43 -27.59 -7.08
N GLY A 289 47.18 -27.66 -8.39
CA GLY A 289 46.90 -26.49 -9.26
C GLY A 289 45.61 -25.71 -8.94
N VAL A 290 45.15 -25.78 -7.68
CA VAL A 290 43.97 -25.14 -7.10
C VAL A 290 44.45 -24.17 -6.01
N VAL A 291 44.03 -22.91 -6.11
CA VAL A 291 44.39 -21.82 -5.20
C VAL A 291 43.13 -21.32 -4.51
N PRO A 292 42.95 -21.58 -3.20
CA PRO A 292 41.89 -20.97 -2.44
C PRO A 292 42.01 -19.45 -2.41
N TYR A 293 40.89 -18.73 -2.45
CA TYR A 293 40.87 -17.28 -2.31
C TYR A 293 39.77 -16.81 -1.37
N ALA A 294 40.00 -15.64 -0.77
CA ALA A 294 38.99 -14.89 -0.03
C ALA A 294 39.06 -13.42 -0.41
N CYS A 295 37.92 -12.75 -0.49
CA CYS A 295 37.83 -11.32 -0.77
C CYS A 295 36.91 -10.60 0.21
N VAL A 296 37.26 -9.36 0.52
CA VAL A 296 36.41 -8.40 1.22
C VAL A 296 36.24 -7.18 0.32
N GLY A 297 34.98 -6.88 0.00
CA GLY A 297 34.55 -5.80 -0.85
C GLY A 297 33.80 -4.72 -0.10
N LEU A 298 34.09 -3.47 -0.43
CA LEU A 298 33.32 -2.31 0.02
C LEU A 298 32.93 -1.46 -1.19
N GLY A 299 31.74 -0.91 -1.18
CA GLY A 299 31.24 -0.15 -2.33
C GLY A 299 29.84 0.40 -2.14
N GLY A 300 29.19 0.65 -3.27
CA GLY A 300 27.82 1.18 -3.33
C GLY A 300 26.90 0.30 -4.15
N ASN A 301 25.62 0.29 -3.78
CA ASN A 301 24.54 -0.29 -4.54
C ASN A 301 23.56 0.80 -4.95
N PHE A 302 23.19 0.78 -6.22
CA PHE A 302 22.08 1.53 -6.77
C PHE A 302 20.86 0.61 -6.78
N VAL A 303 19.94 0.81 -5.84
CA VAL A 303 18.78 -0.08 -5.63
C VAL A 303 17.54 0.52 -6.28
N GLY A 304 16.90 -0.22 -7.18
CA GLY A 304 15.63 0.17 -7.79
C GLY A 304 14.47 -0.70 -7.30
N VAL A 305 13.44 -0.08 -6.73
CA VAL A 305 12.23 -0.75 -6.19
C VAL A 305 11.02 -0.59 -7.12
N VAL A 306 10.89 0.60 -7.71
CA VAL A 306 9.87 0.97 -8.69
C VAL A 306 10.60 1.39 -9.97
N ASP A 307 10.00 1.14 -11.12
CA ASP A 307 10.60 1.47 -12.41
C ASP A 307 10.94 2.97 -12.49
N GLY A 308 12.19 3.27 -12.87
CA GLY A 308 12.67 4.64 -13.07
C GLY A 308 13.22 5.36 -11.83
N HIS A 309 13.19 4.75 -10.64
CA HIS A 309 13.77 5.35 -9.42
C HIS A 309 14.88 4.48 -8.82
N ILE A 310 15.97 5.13 -8.41
CA ILE A 310 17.17 4.47 -7.93
C ILE A 310 17.65 5.16 -6.65
N THR A 311 17.82 4.37 -5.58
CA THR A 311 18.35 4.85 -4.31
C THR A 311 19.78 4.33 -4.11
N PRO A 312 20.79 5.21 -4.02
CA PRO A 312 22.15 4.80 -3.70
C PRO A 312 22.26 4.42 -2.22
N LYS A 313 22.89 3.29 -1.93
CA LYS A 313 23.19 2.79 -0.59
C LYS A 313 24.63 2.28 -0.55
N LEU A 314 25.24 2.23 0.64
CA LEU A 314 26.54 1.58 0.81
C LEU A 314 26.34 0.07 0.89
N ALA A 315 27.36 -0.70 0.53
CA ALA A 315 27.32 -2.15 0.62
C ALA A 315 28.69 -2.74 0.92
N TYR A 316 28.67 -3.96 1.43
CA TYR A 316 29.86 -4.80 1.50
C TYR A 316 29.58 -6.17 0.90
N ARG A 317 30.64 -6.78 0.39
CA ARG A 317 30.63 -8.09 -0.23
C ARG A 317 31.74 -8.96 0.35
N LEU A 318 31.43 -10.21 0.63
CA LEU A 318 32.40 -11.21 1.06
C LEU A 318 32.39 -12.32 0.03
N LYS A 319 33.56 -12.70 -0.49
CA LYS A 319 33.71 -13.80 -1.46
C LYS A 319 34.70 -14.81 -0.92
N ALA A 320 34.46 -16.09 -1.17
CA ALA A 320 35.43 -17.14 -0.90
C ALA A 320 35.25 -18.29 -1.89
N GLY A 321 36.35 -18.84 -2.39
CA GLY A 321 36.28 -19.86 -3.41
C GLY A 321 37.63 -20.49 -3.73
N LEU A 322 37.66 -21.18 -4.85
CA LEU A 322 38.82 -21.87 -5.39
C LEU A 322 39.08 -21.36 -6.81
N SER A 323 40.34 -21.13 -7.16
CA SER A 323 40.78 -20.81 -8.50
C SER A 323 41.67 -21.93 -9.05
N TYR A 324 41.41 -22.38 -10.28
CA TYR A 324 42.21 -23.36 -10.99
C TYR A 324 42.98 -22.68 -12.11
N GLN A 325 44.30 -22.82 -12.12
CA GLN A 325 45.14 -22.28 -13.19
C GLN A 325 45.06 -23.19 -14.43
N LEU A 326 44.55 -22.66 -15.54
CA LEU A 326 44.49 -23.35 -16.83
C LEU A 326 45.78 -23.10 -17.63
N SER A 327 46.27 -21.85 -17.59
CA SER A 327 47.57 -21.40 -18.11
C SER A 327 48.12 -20.29 -17.20
N PRO A 328 49.38 -19.84 -17.38
CA PRO A 328 49.92 -18.70 -16.61
C PRO A 328 49.06 -17.43 -16.69
N GLU A 329 48.36 -17.23 -17.80
CA GLU A 329 47.53 -16.05 -18.09
C GLU A 329 46.04 -16.29 -17.82
N ILE A 330 45.58 -17.55 -17.74
CA ILE A 330 44.15 -17.89 -17.66
C ILE A 330 43.87 -18.76 -16.44
N SER A 331 42.96 -18.29 -15.60
CA SER A 331 42.45 -19.06 -14.45
C SER A 331 40.93 -19.14 -14.45
N ALA A 332 40.40 -20.32 -14.16
CA ALA A 332 38.98 -20.49 -13.86
C ALA A 332 38.78 -20.34 -12.34
N PHE A 333 37.63 -19.88 -11.89
CA PHE A 333 37.30 -19.83 -10.47
C PHE A 333 35.85 -20.19 -10.21
N ALA A 334 35.63 -20.77 -9.03
CA ALA A 334 34.33 -21.08 -8.49
C ALA A 334 34.29 -20.74 -7.00
N GLY A 335 33.27 -20.02 -6.57
CA GLY A 335 33.17 -19.55 -5.19
C GLY A 335 31.74 -19.29 -4.76
N GLY A 336 31.60 -18.87 -3.51
CA GLY A 336 30.38 -18.35 -2.94
C GLY A 336 30.58 -16.92 -2.47
N PHE A 337 29.52 -16.14 -2.51
CA PHE A 337 29.54 -14.77 -2.01
C PHE A 337 28.34 -14.45 -1.12
N TYR A 338 28.56 -13.47 -0.24
CA TYR A 338 27.53 -12.80 0.53
C TYR A 338 27.59 -11.30 0.23
N HIS A 339 26.48 -10.73 -0.20
CA HIS A 339 26.34 -9.32 -0.45
C HIS A 339 25.32 -8.71 0.50
N ARG A 340 25.66 -7.57 1.11
CA ARG A 340 24.74 -6.86 2.01
C ARG A 340 24.76 -5.37 1.72
N VAL A 341 23.56 -4.83 1.51
CA VAL A 341 23.32 -3.39 1.49
C VAL A 341 23.21 -2.90 2.93
N VAL A 342 23.96 -1.86 3.25
CA VAL A 342 24.07 -1.25 4.57
C VAL A 342 23.22 0.02 4.62
N GLY A 343 22.52 0.20 5.73
CA GLY A 343 21.69 1.37 5.97
C GLY A 343 20.52 1.05 6.90
N ASP A 344 19.67 2.04 7.06
CA ASP A 344 18.38 1.98 7.76
C ASP A 344 17.32 1.10 7.05
N GLY A 345 17.58 0.71 5.79
CA GLY A 345 16.64 -0.03 4.96
C GLY A 345 15.50 0.82 4.42
N VAL A 346 15.60 2.15 4.51
CA VAL A 346 14.60 3.11 4.04
C VAL A 346 14.90 3.47 2.58
N TYR A 347 13.87 3.42 1.72
CA TYR A 347 13.94 3.78 0.31
C TYR A 347 12.83 4.80 0.03
N ASP A 348 13.21 6.07 0.01
CA ASP A 348 12.30 7.21 -0.09
C ASP A 348 12.10 7.67 -1.55
N ASP A 349 11.10 8.55 -1.72
CA ASP A 349 10.74 9.21 -2.98
C ASP A 349 10.39 8.22 -4.11
N LEU A 350 9.85 7.05 -3.76
CA LEU A 350 9.40 6.08 -4.75
C LEU A 350 8.18 6.63 -5.49
N PRO A 351 8.18 6.70 -6.84
CA PRO A 351 7.03 7.21 -7.58
C PRO A 351 5.76 6.42 -7.28
N ALA A 352 4.69 7.14 -6.90
CA ALA A 352 3.37 6.57 -6.71
C ALA A 352 2.39 7.17 -7.74
N GLN A 353 1.41 6.37 -8.16
CA GLN A 353 0.40 6.76 -9.13
C GLN A 353 -0.93 7.01 -8.43
N ARG A 354 -1.67 8.02 -8.86
CA ARG A 354 -3.04 8.24 -8.36
C ARG A 354 -4.02 7.27 -9.02
N LEU A 355 -5.10 6.97 -8.32
CA LEU A 355 -6.25 6.29 -8.92
C LEU A 355 -6.78 7.09 -10.12
N VAL A 356 -7.11 6.41 -11.22
CA VAL A 356 -7.65 7.03 -12.44
C VAL A 356 -9.03 7.65 -12.18
N ASP A 357 -9.78 7.07 -11.24
CA ASP A 357 -11.09 7.55 -10.84
C ASP A 357 -11.07 8.46 -9.61
N ASP A 358 -9.89 8.92 -9.17
CA ASP A 358 -9.74 9.80 -8.01
C ASP A 358 -10.46 11.14 -8.23
N THR A 359 -11.40 11.42 -7.34
CA THR A 359 -12.18 12.66 -7.28
C THR A 359 -12.02 13.38 -5.94
N SER A 360 -11.07 12.93 -5.11
CA SER A 360 -10.79 13.49 -3.79
C SER A 360 -10.24 14.92 -3.88
N PRO A 361 -10.33 15.71 -2.79
CA PRO A 361 -9.80 17.07 -2.76
C PRO A 361 -8.29 17.13 -3.10
N ALA A 362 -7.85 18.25 -3.66
CA ALA A 362 -6.43 18.45 -3.96
C ALA A 362 -5.55 18.40 -2.69
N GLY A 363 -4.33 17.88 -2.83
CA GLY A 363 -3.37 17.76 -1.73
C GLY A 363 -3.54 16.53 -0.84
N ARG A 364 -4.46 15.63 -1.20
CA ARG A 364 -4.64 14.33 -0.53
C ARG A 364 -3.55 13.31 -0.89
N THR A 365 -2.90 13.44 -2.04
CA THR A 365 -1.77 12.59 -2.46
C THR A 365 -0.48 13.41 -2.52
N LYS A 366 0.65 12.74 -2.29
CA LYS A 366 2.04 13.23 -2.37
C LYS A 366 2.76 12.71 -3.62
N ASP A 367 2.16 11.75 -4.32
CA ASP A 367 2.66 11.06 -5.51
C ASP A 367 4.00 10.33 -5.26
N THR A 368 4.30 10.04 -3.99
CA THR A 368 5.55 9.44 -3.53
C THR A 368 5.34 8.51 -2.35
N ALA A 369 6.03 7.37 -2.36
CA ALA A 369 6.01 6.36 -1.32
C ALA A 369 7.41 6.10 -0.73
N ILE A 370 7.40 5.46 0.43
CA ILE A 370 8.59 5.00 1.15
C ILE A 370 8.48 3.49 1.31
N ALA A 371 9.47 2.75 0.80
CA ALA A 371 9.62 1.34 1.12
C ALA A 371 10.65 1.14 2.23
N ASN A 372 10.40 0.15 3.09
CA ASN A 372 11.36 -0.29 4.11
C ASN A 372 11.64 -1.77 3.92
N PHE A 373 12.90 -2.14 3.77
CA PHE A 373 13.35 -3.54 3.75
C PHE A 373 14.84 -3.67 4.01
N SER A 374 15.25 -4.82 4.53
CA SER A 374 16.66 -5.19 4.56
C SER A 374 17.03 -5.95 3.29
N MET A 375 18.09 -5.53 2.60
CA MET A 375 18.57 -6.16 1.38
C MET A 375 19.91 -6.86 1.59
N ALA A 376 19.89 -8.17 1.43
CA ALA A 376 21.08 -9.01 1.30
C ALA A 376 20.78 -10.14 0.32
N TYR A 377 21.83 -10.75 -0.23
CA TYR A 377 21.71 -11.95 -1.05
C TYR A 377 22.99 -12.78 -0.96
N VAL A 378 22.84 -14.08 -1.20
CA VAL A 378 23.94 -15.04 -1.25
C VAL A 378 23.96 -15.69 -2.61
N GLY A 379 25.12 -15.92 -3.18
CA GLY A 379 25.21 -16.57 -4.48
C GLY A 379 26.44 -17.43 -4.63
N GLY A 380 26.45 -18.20 -5.71
CA GLY A 380 27.67 -18.81 -6.24
C GLY A 380 28.24 -17.91 -7.32
N GLU A 381 29.55 -17.89 -7.51
CA GLU A 381 30.21 -17.23 -8.65
C GLU A 381 31.02 -18.25 -9.44
N PHE A 382 30.93 -18.18 -10.77
CA PHE A 382 31.69 -19.02 -11.69
C PHE A 382 32.23 -18.16 -12.83
N GLY A 383 33.55 -18.12 -12.99
CA GLY A 383 34.15 -17.21 -13.96
C GLY A 383 35.52 -17.63 -14.45
N VAL A 384 36.01 -16.84 -15.41
CA VAL A 384 37.36 -16.93 -15.94
C VAL A 384 38.04 -15.58 -15.77
N ARG A 385 39.29 -15.60 -15.30
CA ARG A 385 40.17 -14.45 -15.16
C ARG A 385 41.30 -14.56 -16.18
N PHE A 386 41.58 -13.43 -16.83
CA PHE A 386 42.72 -13.24 -17.71
C PHE A 386 43.71 -12.29 -17.03
N ALA A 387 44.96 -12.70 -16.92
CA ALA A 387 46.08 -11.89 -16.45
C ALA A 387 46.96 -11.55 -17.66
N PHE A 388 47.29 -10.27 -17.83
CA PHE A 388 48.09 -9.74 -18.95
C PHE A 388 49.33 -9.03 -18.44
#